data_AF-A0A024TKC3-F1
#
_entry.id   AF-A0A024TKC3-F1
#
_cell.length_a   1.000
_cell.length_b   1.000
_cell.length_c   1.000
_cell.angle_alpha   90.00
_cell.angle_beta   90.00
_cell.angle_gamma   90.00
#
_symmetry.space_group_name_H-M   'P 1'
#
loop_
_entity.id
_entity.type
_entity.pdbx_description
1 polymer ?
#
loop_
_entity_poly.entity_id
_entity_poly.type
_entity_poly.pdbx_seq_one_letter_code
_entity_poly.pdbx_strand_id
1 'polypeptide(L)'
;MSDTSDSDTAPSGMVSITTVTPPKLTSFSPEVLVKWTKKWEKFQRDLKMECVRMKRDYATALPSIQSLAEPAELIEGMARFSWFVTMDEVNDEFILKKMKEIMSKPLNNAIPNAENALEKLRWNISEKDVTMRVVNFLIEASSLIEGNGLSEDLKNDKMRKKIFSVILSKVKPATLRASLTERVDRNQNMNPKYDVSDLAKDITELAQENQRSFDTAKKSAPEKRRSESDAALGREPKRARQDEGPKGSNNHLTRRPGKVTSDRIAANKAVAEVMDAVAMVEEAKNRADTATTAVKTQSPSTATQATALAPLKH
;
A
#
# COMPACT_ATOMS: atom_id res chain seq x y z
N MET A 1 -32.62 2.72 68.87
CA MET A 1 -32.38 1.89 67.68
C MET A 1 -32.29 2.84 66.52
N SER A 2 -31.06 3.05 66.06
CA SER A 2 -30.69 3.86 64.91
C SER A 2 -30.71 2.95 63.69
N ASP A 3 -31.28 3.40 62.57
CA ASP A 3 -30.81 2.97 61.26
C ASP A 3 -31.29 3.96 60.18
N THR A 4 -30.36 4.82 59.78
CA THR A 4 -30.37 5.62 58.56
C THR A 4 -29.73 4.76 57.46
N SER A 5 -30.49 4.39 56.44
CA SER A 5 -29.96 3.78 55.22
C SER A 5 -29.87 4.85 54.13
N ASP A 6 -28.68 5.45 54.02
CA ASP A 6 -28.21 6.10 52.80
C ASP A 6 -27.99 5.03 51.73
N SER A 7 -28.64 5.18 50.58
CA SER A 7 -28.30 4.43 49.36
C SER A 7 -27.67 5.39 48.36
N ASP A 8 -26.34 5.36 48.33
CA ASP A 8 -25.50 6.03 47.36
C ASP A 8 -25.87 5.59 45.93
N THR A 9 -26.34 6.55 45.14
CA THR A 9 -26.43 6.42 43.69
C THR A 9 -25.05 6.72 43.10
N ALA A 10 -24.27 5.69 42.81
CA ALA A 10 -23.04 5.83 42.05
C ALA A 10 -23.38 6.17 40.58
N PRO A 11 -22.87 7.28 40.01
CA PRO A 11 -23.01 7.55 38.59
C PRO A 11 -22.04 6.63 37.84
N SER A 12 -22.59 5.62 37.15
CA SER A 12 -21.84 4.80 36.19
C SER A 12 -21.55 5.62 34.93
N GLY A 13 -20.60 6.53 35.04
CA GLY A 13 -19.97 7.21 33.91
C GLY A 13 -18.81 6.37 33.41
N MET A 14 -19.07 5.29 32.68
CA MET A 14 -18.01 4.56 31.99
C MET A 14 -17.54 5.41 30.80
N VAL A 15 -16.58 6.32 31.05
CA VAL A 15 -15.90 7.08 30.01
C VAL A 15 -15.21 6.06 29.11
N SER A 16 -15.80 5.84 27.93
CA SER A 16 -15.23 4.99 26.89
C SER A 16 -14.05 5.72 26.25
N ILE A 17 -12.90 5.71 26.93
CA ILE A 17 -11.63 6.18 26.36
C ILE A 17 -11.20 5.13 25.34
N THR A 18 -11.71 5.23 24.12
CA THR A 18 -11.11 4.52 22.99
C THR A 18 -9.73 5.15 22.75
N THR A 19 -8.66 4.39 22.94
CA THR A 19 -7.28 4.84 22.69
C THR A 19 -6.96 5.00 21.21
N VAL A 20 -7.80 4.45 20.33
CA VAL A 20 -7.70 4.53 18.88
C VAL A 20 -8.51 5.74 18.39
N THR A 21 -7.85 6.69 17.72
CA THR A 21 -8.49 7.90 17.20
C THR A 21 -8.95 7.71 15.74
N PRO A 22 -10.21 8.06 15.40
CA PRO A 22 -10.69 7.99 14.03
C PRO A 22 -10.04 9.08 13.15
N PRO A 23 -9.80 8.82 11.85
CA PRO A 23 -9.33 9.83 10.92
C PRO A 23 -10.45 10.84 10.58
N LYS A 24 -10.10 12.12 10.61
CA LYS A 24 -10.96 13.22 10.18
C LYS A 24 -11.13 13.24 8.67
N LEU A 25 -12.37 13.36 8.20
CA LEU A 25 -12.72 13.52 6.79
C LEU A 25 -12.73 15.00 6.43
N THR A 26 -11.69 15.48 5.76
CA THR A 26 -11.51 16.91 5.50
C THR A 26 -11.90 17.36 4.09
N SER A 27 -12.08 16.42 3.17
CA SER A 27 -12.39 16.72 1.77
C SER A 27 -12.88 15.47 1.05
N PHE A 28 -13.72 15.67 0.03
CA PHE A 28 -14.12 14.65 -0.94
C PHE A 28 -13.23 14.63 -2.20
N SER A 29 -12.08 15.32 -2.19
CA SER A 29 -11.12 15.18 -3.29
C SER A 29 -10.56 13.75 -3.35
N PRO A 30 -10.36 13.16 -4.55
CA PRO A 30 -9.87 11.79 -4.72
C PRO A 30 -8.59 11.47 -3.92
N GLU A 31 -7.59 12.37 -3.94
CA GLU A 31 -6.34 12.17 -3.20
C GLU A 31 -6.56 12.08 -1.68
N VAL A 32 -7.45 12.92 -1.12
CA VAL A 32 -7.77 12.90 0.30
C VAL A 32 -8.57 11.65 0.65
N LEU A 33 -9.54 11.27 -0.18
CA LEU A 33 -10.36 10.07 0.04
C LEU A 33 -9.52 8.79 0.06
N VAL A 34 -8.59 8.59 -0.89
CA VAL A 34 -7.71 7.41 -0.88
C VAL A 34 -6.89 7.31 0.41
N LYS A 35 -6.33 8.44 0.87
CA LYS A 35 -5.57 8.49 2.13
C LYS A 35 -6.48 8.26 3.35
N TRP A 36 -7.67 8.85 3.34
CA TRP A 36 -8.64 8.71 4.43
C TRP A 36 -9.16 7.28 4.54
N THR A 37 -9.53 6.63 3.43
CA THR A 37 -10.01 5.24 3.41
C THR A 37 -8.95 4.28 3.97
N LYS A 38 -7.68 4.41 3.58
CA LYS A 38 -6.58 3.59 4.15
C LYS A 38 -6.45 3.77 5.68
N LYS A 39 -6.58 5.01 6.17
CA LYS A 39 -6.58 5.30 7.61
C LYS A 39 -7.84 4.78 8.30
N TRP A 40 -8.99 4.86 7.65
CA TRP A 40 -10.28 4.40 8.16
C TRP A 40 -10.30 2.88 8.32
N GLU A 41 -9.83 2.13 7.32
CA GLU A 41 -9.68 0.67 7.39
C GLU A 41 -8.71 0.25 8.50
N LYS A 42 -7.61 0.97 8.67
CA LYS A 42 -6.68 0.76 9.78
C LYS A 42 -7.38 1.01 11.12
N PHE A 43 -8.05 2.14 11.26
CA PHE A 43 -8.82 2.48 12.46
C PHE A 43 -9.86 1.41 12.78
N GLN A 44 -10.62 0.93 11.80
CA GLN A 44 -11.62 -0.13 11.99
C GLN A 44 -10.99 -1.44 12.48
N ARG A 45 -9.82 -1.83 11.93
CA ARG A 45 -9.08 -3.01 12.41
C ARG A 45 -8.59 -2.83 13.85
N ASP A 46 -8.00 -1.69 14.16
CA ASP A 46 -7.46 -1.39 15.49
C ASP A 46 -8.60 -1.28 16.53
N LEU A 47 -9.73 -0.67 16.15
CA LEU A 47 -10.94 -0.59 16.97
C LEU A 47 -11.54 -1.97 17.26
N LYS A 48 -11.58 -2.89 16.27
CA LYS A 48 -12.02 -4.27 16.50
C LYS A 48 -11.18 -4.97 17.55
N MET A 49 -9.86 -4.86 17.47
CA MET A 49 -8.95 -5.45 18.47
C MET A 49 -9.15 -4.84 19.86
N GLU A 50 -9.34 -3.51 19.92
CA GLU A 50 -9.63 -2.80 21.17
C GLU A 50 -10.96 -3.23 21.80
N CYS A 51 -12.01 -3.35 20.99
CA CYS A 51 -13.33 -3.79 21.43
C CYS A 51 -13.28 -5.22 22.00
N VAL A 52 -12.54 -6.14 21.37
CA VAL A 52 -12.32 -7.49 21.90
C VAL A 52 -11.60 -7.44 23.25
N ARG A 53 -10.52 -6.65 23.34
CA ARG A 53 -9.73 -6.51 24.59
C ARG A 53 -10.56 -5.95 25.74
N MET A 54 -11.36 -4.93 25.45
CA MET A 54 -12.15 -4.18 26.44
C MET A 54 -13.56 -4.75 26.63
N LYS A 55 -13.90 -5.85 25.95
CA LYS A 55 -15.25 -6.45 25.92
C LYS A 55 -16.36 -5.43 25.58
N ARG A 56 -16.10 -4.54 24.62
CA ARG A 56 -17.07 -3.57 24.11
C ARG A 56 -17.68 -4.05 22.80
N ASP A 57 -18.92 -3.64 22.55
CA ASP A 57 -19.54 -3.84 21.25
C ASP A 57 -18.90 -2.94 20.18
N TYR A 58 -18.56 -3.53 19.04
CA TYR A 58 -17.92 -2.80 17.94
C TYR A 58 -18.90 -1.87 17.23
N ALA A 59 -20.16 -2.29 17.04
CA ALA A 59 -21.14 -1.47 16.33
C ALA A 59 -21.43 -0.16 17.08
N THR A 60 -21.52 -0.23 18.40
CA THR A 60 -21.71 0.93 19.28
C THR A 60 -20.46 1.80 19.39
N ALA A 61 -19.26 1.22 19.26
CA ALA A 61 -17.99 1.95 19.37
C ALA A 61 -17.55 2.63 18.06
N LEU A 62 -18.12 2.23 16.92
CA LEU A 62 -17.77 2.78 15.61
C LEU A 62 -18.47 4.14 15.42
N PRO A 63 -17.72 5.26 15.29
CA PRO A 63 -18.33 6.56 15.03
C PRO A 63 -18.95 6.58 13.62
N SER A 64 -20.04 7.33 13.47
CA SER A 64 -20.60 7.62 12.15
C SER A 64 -19.61 8.44 11.32
N ILE A 65 -19.51 8.16 10.03
CA ILE A 65 -18.68 8.93 9.09
C ILE A 65 -19.10 10.41 9.08
N GLN A 66 -20.39 10.70 9.31
CA GLN A 66 -20.87 12.08 9.44
C GLN A 66 -20.18 12.84 10.56
N SER A 67 -20.04 12.20 11.71
CA SER A 67 -19.40 12.81 12.88
C SER A 67 -17.89 13.07 12.70
N LEU A 68 -17.28 12.52 11.65
CA LEU A 68 -15.85 12.67 11.35
C LEU A 68 -15.55 13.79 10.35
N ALA A 69 -16.59 14.42 9.79
CA ALA A 69 -16.43 15.49 8.82
C ALA A 69 -15.91 16.78 9.46
N GLU A 70 -14.85 17.33 8.87
CA GLU A 70 -14.28 18.62 9.28
C GLU A 70 -13.95 19.48 8.05
N PRO A 71 -14.61 20.61 7.82
CA PRO A 71 -15.59 21.27 8.70
C PRO A 71 -16.90 20.47 8.83
N ALA A 72 -17.68 20.74 9.88
CA ALA A 72 -18.91 20.01 10.19
C ALA A 72 -19.94 20.10 9.04
N GLU A 73 -19.91 21.22 8.31
CA GLU A 73 -20.77 21.52 7.17
C GLU A 73 -20.30 20.83 5.87
N LEU A 74 -19.18 20.08 5.87
CA LEU A 74 -18.64 19.45 4.67
C LEU A 74 -19.67 18.51 4.01
N ILE A 75 -20.32 17.65 4.80
CA ILE A 75 -21.28 16.67 4.27
C ILE A 75 -22.58 17.36 3.86
N GLU A 76 -23.05 18.34 4.62
CA GLU A 76 -24.22 19.15 4.25
C GLU A 76 -23.98 19.88 2.92
N GLY A 77 -22.80 20.48 2.76
CA GLY A 77 -22.38 21.11 1.52
C GLY A 77 -22.34 20.13 0.34
N MET A 78 -21.80 18.92 0.55
CA MET A 78 -21.81 17.88 -0.49
C MET A 78 -23.22 17.43 -0.85
N ALA A 79 -24.08 17.20 0.14
CA ALA A 79 -25.47 16.81 -0.06
C ALA A 79 -26.22 17.84 -0.90
N ARG A 80 -26.09 19.12 -0.53
CA ARG A 80 -26.79 20.23 -1.19
C ARG A 80 -26.26 20.59 -2.57
N PHE A 81 -24.94 20.69 -2.72
CA PHE A 81 -24.34 21.30 -3.92
C PHE A 81 -23.73 20.29 -4.90
N SER A 82 -23.54 19.04 -4.50
CA SER A 82 -22.92 18.02 -5.36
C SER A 82 -23.83 16.82 -5.61
N TRP A 83 -24.44 16.26 -4.56
CA TRP A 83 -25.26 15.06 -4.66
C TRP A 83 -26.73 15.36 -4.91
N PHE A 84 -27.18 16.59 -4.61
CA PHE A 84 -28.55 17.07 -4.76
C PHE A 84 -29.57 16.19 -4.04
N VAL A 85 -29.25 15.85 -2.79
CA VAL A 85 -30.07 15.02 -1.88
C VAL A 85 -30.34 15.76 -0.57
N THR A 86 -31.36 15.30 0.17
CA THR A 86 -31.66 15.80 1.51
C THR A 86 -30.80 15.09 2.57
N MET A 87 -30.58 15.71 3.73
CA MET A 87 -29.78 15.08 4.80
C MET A 87 -30.43 13.81 5.37
N ASP A 88 -31.74 13.63 5.23
CA ASP A 88 -32.45 12.41 5.64
C ASP A 88 -32.03 11.18 4.82
N GLU A 89 -31.53 11.39 3.59
CA GLU A 89 -31.02 10.35 2.70
C GLU A 89 -29.52 10.07 2.90
N VAL A 90 -28.82 10.96 3.59
CA VAL A 90 -27.37 10.88 3.79
C VAL A 90 -27.09 10.05 5.03
N ASN A 91 -26.90 8.75 4.84
CA ASN A 91 -26.37 7.84 5.86
C ASN A 91 -24.93 7.42 5.52
N ASP A 92 -24.25 6.72 6.44
CA ASP A 92 -22.86 6.29 6.24
C ASP A 92 -22.68 5.40 5.00
N GLU A 93 -23.67 4.57 4.67
CA GLU A 93 -23.63 3.73 3.47
C GLU A 93 -23.67 4.58 2.19
N PHE A 94 -24.55 5.59 2.15
CA PHE A 94 -24.63 6.55 1.07
C PHE A 94 -23.31 7.32 0.89
N ILE A 95 -22.72 7.80 1.99
CA ILE A 95 -21.44 8.52 1.97
C ILE A 95 -20.33 7.61 1.41
N LEU A 96 -20.23 6.37 1.89
CA LEU A 96 -19.25 5.41 1.38
C LEU A 96 -19.44 5.11 -0.10
N LYS A 97 -20.68 5.00 -0.57
CA LYS A 97 -20.99 4.84 -1.99
C LYS A 97 -20.51 6.04 -2.79
N LYS A 98 -20.77 7.27 -2.34
CA LYS A 98 -20.30 8.49 -3.00
C LYS A 98 -18.79 8.63 -3.00
N MET A 99 -18.12 8.26 -1.92
CA MET A 99 -16.66 8.20 -1.89
C MET A 99 -16.11 7.26 -2.96
N LYS A 100 -16.69 6.06 -3.11
CA LYS A 100 -16.30 5.09 -4.15
C LYS A 100 -16.55 5.62 -5.56
N GLU A 101 -17.69 6.29 -5.79
CA GLU A 101 -18.01 6.92 -7.07
C GLU A 101 -17.01 8.02 -7.46
N ILE A 102 -16.50 8.78 -6.49
CA ILE A 102 -15.50 9.82 -6.72
C ILE A 102 -14.13 9.20 -6.99
N MET A 103 -13.71 8.22 -6.20
CA MET A 103 -12.41 7.56 -6.36
C MET A 103 -12.32 6.72 -7.65
N SER A 104 -13.45 6.31 -8.24
CA SER A 104 -13.46 5.54 -9.49
C SER A 104 -13.36 6.40 -10.74
N LYS A 105 -13.43 7.73 -10.61
CA LYS A 105 -13.40 8.67 -11.74
C LYS A 105 -12.18 9.58 -11.67
N PRO A 106 -11.59 9.94 -12.83
CA PRO A 106 -10.60 11.00 -12.88
C PRO A 106 -11.16 12.30 -12.33
N LEU A 107 -10.30 13.10 -11.70
CA LEU A 107 -10.67 14.41 -11.15
C LEU A 107 -11.40 15.25 -12.22
N ASN A 108 -12.59 15.76 -11.88
CA ASN A 108 -13.44 16.56 -12.77
C ASN A 108 -13.85 15.88 -14.09
N ASN A 109 -13.90 14.54 -14.14
CA ASN A 109 -14.12 13.77 -15.38
C ASN A 109 -13.10 14.11 -16.49
N ALA A 110 -11.90 14.59 -16.11
CA ALA A 110 -10.84 14.83 -17.07
C ALA A 110 -10.47 13.54 -17.81
N ILE A 111 -10.04 13.66 -19.07
CA ILE A 111 -9.53 12.51 -19.81
C ILE A 111 -8.34 11.95 -19.01
N PRO A 112 -8.33 10.64 -18.69
CA PRO A 112 -7.27 10.03 -17.91
C PRO A 112 -5.89 10.29 -18.55
N ASN A 113 -5.05 11.09 -17.88
CA ASN A 113 -3.68 11.31 -18.30
C ASN A 113 -2.70 10.66 -17.31
N ALA A 114 -2.23 9.47 -17.67
CA ALA A 114 -1.25 8.71 -16.89
C ALA A 114 0.03 9.51 -16.61
N GLU A 115 0.46 10.39 -17.51
CA GLU A 115 1.68 11.20 -17.34
C GLU A 115 1.55 12.19 -16.18
N ASN A 116 0.41 12.87 -16.11
CA ASN A 116 0.12 13.81 -15.02
C ASN A 116 -0.14 13.06 -13.71
N ALA A 117 -0.91 11.97 -13.76
CA ALA A 117 -1.24 11.17 -12.58
C ALA A 117 0.00 10.61 -11.88
N LEU A 118 1.00 10.18 -12.67
CA LEU A 118 2.25 9.60 -12.20
C LEU A 118 3.41 10.60 -12.21
N GLU A 119 3.12 11.90 -12.33
CA GLU A 119 4.14 12.94 -12.42
C GLU A 119 5.10 12.86 -11.22
N LYS A 120 4.53 12.69 -10.02
CA LYS A 120 5.24 12.67 -8.73
C LYS A 120 5.95 11.36 -8.41
N LEU A 121 5.69 10.27 -9.15
CA LEU A 121 6.32 8.97 -8.91
C LEU A 121 7.86 9.06 -9.04
N ARG A 122 8.60 8.50 -8.08
CA ARG A 122 10.08 8.55 -8.09
C ARG A 122 10.71 7.19 -7.78
N TRP A 123 11.69 6.80 -8.60
CA TRP A 123 12.54 5.65 -8.30
C TRP A 123 13.61 6.03 -7.26
N ASN A 124 13.48 5.51 -6.04
CA ASN A 124 14.38 5.86 -4.93
C ASN A 124 15.73 5.12 -5.02
N ILE A 125 16.74 5.75 -5.63
CA ILE A 125 18.08 5.17 -5.78
C ILE A 125 18.81 5.01 -4.41
N SER A 126 18.42 5.78 -3.39
CA SER A 126 19.08 5.76 -2.08
C SER A 126 18.76 4.52 -1.25
N GLU A 127 17.60 3.88 -1.49
CA GLU A 127 17.26 2.59 -0.88
C GLU A 127 18.22 1.51 -1.37
N LYS A 128 18.98 0.89 -0.46
CA LYS A 128 20.01 -0.11 -0.81
C LYS A 128 19.42 -1.48 -1.07
N ASP A 129 18.32 -1.82 -0.41
CA ASP A 129 17.61 -3.06 -0.66
C ASP A 129 16.80 -2.93 -1.95
N VAL A 130 17.23 -3.65 -2.99
CA VAL A 130 16.58 -3.61 -4.31
C VAL A 130 15.12 -4.03 -4.22
N THR A 131 14.79 -5.03 -3.41
CA THR A 131 13.42 -5.53 -3.26
C THR A 131 12.56 -4.44 -2.62
N MET A 132 13.01 -3.83 -1.52
CA MET A 132 12.26 -2.72 -0.89
C MET A 132 12.14 -1.50 -1.79
N ARG A 133 13.17 -1.22 -2.61
CA ARG A 133 13.12 -0.14 -3.60
C ARG A 133 11.97 -0.35 -4.59
N VAL A 134 11.84 -1.56 -5.12
CA VAL A 134 10.77 -1.93 -6.06
C VAL A 134 9.40 -1.88 -5.39
N VAL A 135 9.28 -2.46 -4.19
CA VAL A 135 8.03 -2.49 -3.43
C VAL A 135 7.53 -1.07 -3.14
N ASN A 136 8.39 -0.20 -2.60
CA ASN A 136 8.03 1.18 -2.28
C ASN A 136 7.60 1.95 -3.54
N PHE A 137 8.33 1.76 -4.65
CA PHE A 137 8.01 2.38 -5.93
C PHE A 137 6.63 1.96 -6.45
N LEU A 138 6.27 0.67 -6.36
CA LEU A 138 4.97 0.18 -6.83
C LEU A 138 3.82 0.53 -5.88
N ILE A 139 4.06 0.59 -4.57
CA ILE A 139 3.07 1.10 -3.60
C ILE A 139 2.73 2.57 -3.89
N GLU A 140 3.74 3.39 -4.20
CA GLU A 140 3.54 4.79 -4.58
C GLU A 140 2.79 4.88 -5.91
N ALA A 141 3.18 4.10 -6.93
CA ALA A 141 2.50 4.07 -8.21
C ALA A 141 1.02 3.66 -8.07
N SER A 142 0.73 2.60 -7.30
CA SER A 142 -0.64 2.17 -7.02
C SER A 142 -1.46 3.26 -6.33
N SER A 143 -0.88 3.91 -5.32
CA SER A 143 -1.57 5.00 -4.61
C SER A 143 -1.87 6.21 -5.51
N LEU A 144 -0.99 6.50 -6.47
CA LEU A 144 -1.20 7.55 -7.47
C LEU A 144 -2.26 7.15 -8.51
N ILE A 145 -2.28 5.90 -8.95
CA ILE A 145 -3.31 5.36 -9.86
C ILE A 145 -4.69 5.46 -9.21
N GLU A 146 -4.81 4.97 -7.98
CA GLU A 146 -6.06 5.05 -7.19
C GLU A 146 -6.47 6.51 -6.97
N GLY A 147 -5.55 7.36 -6.51
CA GLY A 147 -5.83 8.77 -6.19
C GLY A 147 -6.19 9.62 -7.40
N ASN A 148 -5.89 9.17 -8.62
CA ASN A 148 -6.25 9.84 -9.86
C ASN A 148 -7.38 9.13 -10.63
N GLY A 149 -8.01 8.10 -10.05
CA GLY A 149 -9.13 7.39 -10.67
C GLY A 149 -8.76 6.57 -11.90
N LEU A 150 -7.52 6.09 -11.98
CA LEU A 150 -7.00 5.29 -13.10
C LEU A 150 -7.15 3.77 -12.88
N SER A 151 -7.80 3.33 -11.81
CA SER A 151 -7.90 1.90 -11.46
C SER A 151 -8.68 1.10 -12.51
N GLU A 152 -9.75 1.66 -13.08
CA GLU A 152 -10.52 1.00 -14.14
C GLU A 152 -9.76 0.94 -15.47
N ASP A 153 -8.88 1.91 -15.72
CA ASP A 153 -8.04 1.95 -16.92
C ASP A 153 -7.04 0.78 -16.97
N LEU A 154 -6.68 0.19 -15.82
CA LEU A 154 -5.87 -1.03 -15.77
C LEU A 154 -6.59 -2.26 -16.36
N LYS A 155 -7.92 -2.25 -16.44
CA LYS A 155 -8.71 -3.33 -17.08
C LYS A 155 -8.74 -3.18 -18.60
N ASN A 156 -8.50 -1.98 -19.12
CA ASN A 156 -8.42 -1.71 -20.55
C ASN A 156 -7.00 -1.91 -21.07
N ASP A 157 -6.79 -2.82 -22.02
CA ASP A 157 -5.44 -3.16 -22.51
C ASP A 157 -4.64 -1.95 -23.02
N LYS A 158 -5.27 -1.06 -23.79
CA LYS A 158 -4.59 0.13 -24.35
C LYS A 158 -4.18 1.11 -23.25
N MET A 159 -5.08 1.36 -22.30
CA MET A 159 -4.81 2.30 -21.22
C MET A 159 -3.82 1.73 -20.21
N ARG A 160 -3.94 0.44 -19.86
CA ARG A 160 -2.96 -0.30 -19.04
C ARG A 160 -1.55 -0.21 -19.63
N LYS A 161 -1.38 -0.47 -20.93
CA LYS A 161 -0.09 -0.33 -21.63
C LYS A 161 0.49 1.08 -21.49
N LYS A 162 -0.35 2.11 -21.66
CA LYS A 162 0.06 3.51 -21.45
C LYS A 162 0.49 3.78 -20.01
N ILE A 163 -0.28 3.31 -19.02
CA ILE A 163 0.05 3.46 -17.59
C ILE A 163 1.40 2.78 -17.30
N PHE A 164 1.60 1.55 -17.75
CA PHE A 164 2.85 0.80 -17.50
C PHE A 164 4.04 1.48 -18.18
N SER A 165 3.88 1.97 -19.41
CA SER A 165 4.91 2.76 -20.09
C SER A 165 5.33 3.99 -19.27
N VAL A 166 4.37 4.72 -18.69
CA VAL A 166 4.67 5.87 -17.81
C VAL A 166 5.37 5.43 -16.53
N ILE A 167 4.95 4.34 -15.88
CA ILE A 167 5.64 3.79 -14.69
C ILE A 167 7.11 3.47 -15.04
N LEU A 168 7.35 2.73 -16.13
CA LEU A 168 8.69 2.35 -16.56
C LEU A 168 9.56 3.56 -16.90
N SER A 169 8.97 4.63 -17.44
CA SER A 169 9.69 5.88 -17.73
C SER A 169 10.36 6.49 -16.49
N LYS A 170 9.83 6.22 -15.28
CA LYS A 170 10.34 6.73 -14.00
C LYS A 170 11.46 5.86 -13.41
N VAL A 171 11.68 4.65 -13.93
CA VAL A 171 12.71 3.72 -13.44
C VAL A 171 14.11 4.20 -13.79
N LYS A 172 15.06 3.99 -12.86
CA LYS A 172 16.49 4.30 -13.02
C LYS A 172 17.33 3.08 -12.60
N PRO A 173 18.52 2.87 -13.19
CA PRO A 173 19.15 3.66 -14.26
C PRO A 173 18.51 3.44 -15.65
N ALA A 174 18.93 4.20 -16.66
CA ALA A 174 18.37 4.14 -18.01
C ALA A 174 18.55 2.77 -18.69
N THR A 175 19.62 2.04 -18.36
CA THR A 175 19.87 0.68 -18.84
C THR A 175 18.83 -0.30 -18.32
N LEU A 176 18.56 -0.28 -17.00
CA LEU A 176 17.49 -1.07 -16.38
C LEU A 176 16.14 -0.75 -17.02
N ARG A 177 15.84 0.54 -17.21
CA ARG A 177 14.61 0.99 -17.87
C ARG A 177 14.46 0.40 -19.27
N ALA A 178 15.50 0.45 -20.10
CA ALA A 178 15.44 -0.06 -21.46
C ALA A 178 15.14 -1.57 -21.50
N SER A 179 15.86 -2.36 -20.69
CA SER A 179 15.62 -3.81 -20.57
C SER A 179 14.22 -4.13 -20.04
N LEU A 180 13.71 -3.32 -19.10
CA LEU A 180 12.35 -3.47 -18.59
C LEU A 180 11.30 -3.15 -19.65
N THR A 181 11.43 -2.04 -20.36
CA THR A 181 10.50 -1.67 -21.43
C THR A 181 10.38 -2.77 -22.46
N GLU A 182 11.51 -3.31 -22.95
CA GLU A 182 11.49 -4.41 -23.92
C GLU A 182 10.81 -5.68 -23.36
N ARG A 183 11.15 -6.08 -22.14
CA ARG A 183 10.58 -7.28 -21.50
C ARG A 183 9.08 -7.14 -21.26
N VAL A 184 8.65 -5.99 -20.72
CA VAL A 184 7.24 -5.71 -20.44
C VAL A 184 6.44 -5.61 -21.73
N ASP A 185 6.92 -4.91 -22.75
CA ASP A 185 6.23 -4.80 -24.05
C ASP A 185 6.02 -6.19 -24.68
N ARG A 186 7.05 -7.03 -24.66
CA ARG A 186 6.95 -8.42 -25.13
C ARG A 186 5.92 -9.21 -24.33
N ASN A 187 5.99 -9.15 -22.99
CA ASN A 187 5.10 -9.91 -22.12
C ASN A 187 3.64 -9.45 -22.24
N GLN A 188 3.39 -8.14 -22.37
CA GLN A 188 2.05 -7.59 -22.59
C GLN A 188 1.46 -7.98 -23.95
N ASN A 189 2.29 -8.18 -24.97
CA ASN A 189 1.83 -8.65 -26.28
C ASN A 189 1.52 -10.15 -26.30
N MET A 190 2.21 -10.94 -25.47
CA MET A 190 1.99 -12.39 -25.38
C MET A 190 0.89 -12.76 -24.37
N ASN A 191 0.72 -11.96 -23.31
CA ASN A 191 -0.25 -12.21 -22.26
C ASN A 191 -1.24 -11.03 -22.14
N PRO A 192 -2.47 -11.14 -22.68
CA PRO A 192 -3.47 -10.07 -22.57
C PRO A 192 -3.99 -9.87 -21.14
N LYS A 193 -3.71 -10.81 -20.22
CA LYS A 193 -4.02 -10.70 -18.79
C LYS A 193 -2.86 -10.15 -17.96
N TYR A 194 -1.77 -9.72 -18.60
CA TYR A 194 -0.60 -9.16 -17.91
C TYR A 194 -1.03 -7.99 -17.02
N ASP A 195 -0.77 -8.13 -15.72
CA ASP A 195 -1.28 -7.23 -14.68
C ASP A 195 -0.14 -6.54 -13.91
N VAL A 196 -0.50 -5.86 -12.82
CA VAL A 196 0.45 -5.16 -11.95
C VAL A 196 1.37 -6.15 -11.22
N SER A 197 0.89 -7.36 -10.93
CA SER A 197 1.66 -8.42 -10.27
C SER A 197 2.76 -8.94 -11.19
N ASP A 198 2.46 -9.13 -12.46
CA ASP A 198 3.44 -9.53 -13.48
C ASP A 198 4.48 -8.41 -13.70
N LEU A 199 4.04 -7.15 -13.74
CA LEU A 199 4.94 -5.99 -13.78
C LEU A 199 5.89 -5.96 -12.58
N ALA A 200 5.38 -6.26 -11.38
CA ALA A 200 6.19 -6.29 -10.16
C ALA A 200 7.28 -7.37 -10.22
N LYS A 201 6.96 -8.55 -10.75
CA LYS A 201 7.93 -9.64 -10.94
C LYS A 201 9.02 -9.24 -11.93
N ASP A 202 8.64 -8.73 -13.10
CA ASP A 202 9.59 -8.31 -14.14
C ASP A 202 10.54 -7.20 -13.63
N ILE A 203 10.00 -6.19 -12.92
CA ILE A 203 10.81 -5.12 -12.30
C ILE A 203 11.76 -5.69 -11.26
N THR A 204 11.30 -6.57 -10.38
CA THR A 204 12.12 -7.15 -9.31
C THR A 204 13.28 -7.95 -9.88
N GLU A 205 13.02 -8.86 -10.82
CA GLU A 205 14.04 -9.71 -11.41
C GLU A 205 15.13 -8.91 -12.13
N LEU A 206 14.73 -7.98 -13.01
CA LEU A 206 15.68 -7.17 -13.77
C LEU A 206 16.42 -6.16 -12.89
N ALA A 207 15.77 -5.59 -11.87
CA ALA A 207 16.45 -4.69 -10.94
C ALA A 207 17.53 -5.42 -10.13
N GLN A 208 17.25 -6.66 -9.70
CA GLN A 208 18.24 -7.49 -9.00
C GLN A 208 19.39 -7.90 -9.93
N GLU A 209 19.11 -8.27 -11.17
CA GLU A 209 20.14 -8.56 -12.17
C GLU A 209 21.03 -7.35 -12.44
N ASN A 210 20.42 -6.18 -12.62
CA ASN A 210 21.15 -4.93 -12.82
C ASN A 210 22.06 -4.62 -11.63
N GLN A 211 21.59 -4.84 -10.40
CA GLN A 211 22.41 -4.65 -9.19
C GLN A 211 23.57 -5.64 -9.12
N ARG A 212 23.35 -6.93 -9.45
CA ARG A 212 24.41 -7.95 -9.50
C ARG A 212 25.49 -7.59 -10.51
N SER A 213 25.10 -7.14 -11.70
CA SER A 213 26.02 -6.69 -12.75
C SER A 213 26.83 -5.47 -12.32
N PHE A 214 26.18 -4.50 -11.68
CA PHE A 214 26.87 -3.31 -11.15
C PHE A 214 27.88 -3.65 -10.06
N ASP A 215 27.51 -4.50 -9.10
CA ASP A 215 28.40 -4.91 -8.01
C ASP A 215 29.60 -5.71 -8.53
N THR A 216 29.41 -6.53 -9.56
CA THR A 216 30.48 -7.29 -10.21
C THR A 216 31.45 -6.36 -10.93
N ALA A 217 30.94 -5.40 -11.72
CA ALA A 217 31.76 -4.39 -12.41
C ALA A 217 32.55 -3.51 -11.43
N LYS A 218 31.95 -3.18 -10.27
CA LYS A 218 32.64 -2.41 -9.23
C LYS A 218 33.81 -3.18 -8.60
N LYS A 219 33.67 -4.50 -8.44
CA LYS A 219 34.75 -5.35 -7.91
C LYS A 219 35.88 -5.59 -8.90
N SER A 220 35.60 -5.54 -10.20
CA SER A 220 36.61 -5.74 -11.26
C SER A 220 37.31 -4.45 -11.70
N ALA A 221 36.86 -3.27 -11.23
CA ALA A 221 37.52 -2.01 -11.52
C ALA A 221 38.91 -1.96 -10.83
N PRO A 222 40.01 -1.69 -11.56
CA PRO A 222 41.33 -1.64 -10.96
C PRO A 222 41.42 -0.48 -9.96
N GLU A 223 41.76 -0.82 -8.71
CA GLU A 223 42.13 0.14 -7.66
C GLU A 223 43.18 1.10 -8.25
N LYS A 224 42.80 2.36 -8.46
CA LYS A 224 43.69 3.37 -9.04
C LYS A 224 44.92 3.46 -8.15
N ARG A 225 46.06 2.97 -8.66
CA ARG A 225 47.38 2.95 -7.99
C ARG A 225 47.63 4.27 -7.26
N ARG A 226 47.51 4.26 -5.93
CA ARG A 226 48.14 5.26 -5.05
C ARG A 226 49.51 4.72 -4.66
N SER A 227 50.45 4.81 -5.59
CA SER A 227 51.89 4.73 -5.32
C SER A 227 52.64 5.12 -6.59
N GLU A 228 53.14 6.36 -6.65
CA GLU A 228 54.49 6.72 -7.13
C GLU A 228 54.62 8.23 -7.39
N SER A 229 55.23 8.91 -6.41
CA SER A 229 56.07 10.12 -6.43
C SER A 229 56.14 10.53 -4.95
N ASP A 230 57.23 10.37 -4.20
CA ASP A 230 58.61 10.67 -4.54
C ASP A 230 59.57 9.70 -3.85
N ALA A 231 60.40 9.03 -4.65
CA ALA A 231 61.64 8.43 -4.20
C ALA A 231 62.71 8.63 -5.27
N ALA A 232 63.18 9.86 -5.43
CA ALA A 232 64.47 10.14 -6.08
C ALA A 232 64.93 11.59 -5.84
N LEU A 233 65.41 11.92 -4.63
CA LEU A 233 66.54 12.86 -4.47
C LEU A 233 67.24 12.55 -3.14
N GLY A 234 68.32 11.77 -3.22
CA GLY A 234 69.30 11.66 -2.15
C GLY A 234 70.30 12.81 -2.22
N ARG A 235 70.41 13.60 -1.14
CA ARG A 235 71.65 14.21 -0.62
C ARG A 235 71.39 14.81 0.76
N GLU A 236 71.78 14.07 1.79
CA GLU A 236 72.10 14.58 3.14
C GLU A 236 73.48 15.30 3.11
N PRO A 237 73.90 16.14 4.11
CA PRO A 237 73.80 15.77 5.53
C PRO A 237 73.82 16.87 6.64
N LYS A 238 73.57 16.37 7.88
CA LYS A 238 74.13 16.73 9.22
C LYS A 238 73.28 17.51 10.25
N ARG A 239 73.12 16.79 11.38
CA ARG A 239 73.25 17.17 12.83
C ARG A 239 71.98 17.48 13.65
N ALA A 240 71.58 16.54 14.52
CA ALA A 240 71.98 16.42 15.94
C ALA A 240 70.83 16.20 16.97
N ARG A 241 71.02 15.17 17.83
CA ARG A 241 70.56 14.94 19.23
C ARG A 241 69.05 14.66 19.47
N GLN A 242 68.68 13.42 19.82
CA GLN A 242 68.56 12.80 21.17
C GLN A 242 67.43 13.39 22.03
N ASP A 243 66.37 12.61 22.34
CA ASP A 243 66.06 12.14 23.72
C ASP A 243 64.88 11.12 23.74
N GLU A 244 64.75 10.39 24.86
CA GLU A 244 64.11 9.09 25.06
C GLU A 244 62.58 9.02 25.36
N GLY A 245 61.97 7.86 25.08
CA GLY A 245 61.09 7.13 26.04
C GLY A 245 59.55 7.32 26.02
N PRO A 246 58.75 6.40 26.62
CA PRO A 246 57.90 5.48 25.83
C PRO A 246 56.41 5.26 26.30
N LYS A 247 55.70 4.39 25.54
CA LYS A 247 54.40 3.67 25.80
C LYS A 247 53.12 4.51 25.59
N GLY A 248 52.02 4.06 24.99
CA GLY A 248 51.52 2.77 24.52
C GLY A 248 50.00 2.72 24.76
N SER A 249 49.17 2.32 23.79
CA SER A 249 48.00 1.45 23.98
C SER A 249 47.19 1.27 22.69
N ASN A 250 46.98 0.01 22.33
CA ASN A 250 46.10 -0.49 21.28
C ASN A 250 44.62 -0.22 21.57
N ASN A 251 43.80 -0.10 20.51
CA ASN A 251 42.48 -0.72 20.52
C ASN A 251 42.11 -1.24 19.13
N HIS A 252 42.22 -2.56 19.00
CA HIS A 252 41.75 -3.36 17.88
C HIS A 252 40.30 -3.75 18.16
N LEU A 253 39.33 -3.23 17.40
CA LEU A 253 37.95 -3.72 17.42
C LEU A 253 37.68 -4.54 16.15
N THR A 254 37.76 -5.86 16.30
CA THR A 254 37.38 -6.84 15.28
C THR A 254 35.86 -6.85 15.11
N ARG A 255 35.39 -6.45 13.93
CA ARG A 255 33.97 -6.42 13.58
C ARG A 255 33.55 -7.81 13.04
N ARG A 256 32.85 -8.60 13.86
CA ARG A 256 32.35 -9.95 13.54
C ARG A 256 31.39 -9.94 12.32
N PRO A 257 31.55 -10.83 11.32
CA PRO A 257 30.74 -10.89 10.11
C PRO A 257 29.58 -11.91 10.22
N GLY A 258 28.75 -11.84 11.27
CA GLY A 258 27.74 -12.87 11.54
C GLY A 258 26.27 -12.42 11.61
N LYS A 259 26.00 -11.10 11.74
CA LYS A 259 24.64 -10.63 12.03
C LYS A 259 23.82 -10.24 10.78
N VAL A 260 24.50 -9.75 9.74
CA VAL A 260 23.86 -9.26 8.51
C VAL A 260 23.24 -10.39 7.66
N THR A 261 23.73 -11.62 7.77
CA THR A 261 23.20 -12.77 7.01
C THR A 261 21.91 -13.32 7.62
N SER A 262 21.82 -13.35 8.95
CA SER A 262 20.62 -13.79 9.67
C SER A 262 19.44 -12.84 9.45
N ASP A 263 19.68 -11.53 9.50
CA ASP A 263 18.63 -10.53 9.29
C ASP A 263 18.11 -10.54 7.84
N ARG A 264 18.97 -10.83 6.86
CA ARG A 264 18.58 -10.96 5.44
C ARG A 264 17.77 -12.23 5.16
N ILE A 265 18.08 -13.34 5.82
CA ILE A 265 17.31 -14.60 5.69
C ILE A 265 15.94 -14.43 6.34
N ALA A 266 15.86 -13.78 7.51
CA ALA A 266 14.59 -13.50 8.18
C ALA A 266 13.71 -12.54 7.36
N ALA A 267 14.28 -11.50 6.76
CA ALA A 267 13.55 -10.57 5.90
C ALA A 267 13.03 -11.25 4.62
N ASN A 268 13.85 -12.07 3.96
CA ASN A 268 13.43 -12.81 2.77
C ASN A 268 12.33 -13.84 3.08
N LYS A 269 12.38 -14.47 4.26
CA LYS A 269 11.32 -15.38 4.73
C LYS A 269 10.01 -14.64 4.98
N ALA A 270 10.05 -13.47 5.63
CA ALA A 270 8.86 -12.65 5.86
C ALA A 270 8.23 -12.14 4.55
N VAL A 271 9.05 -11.80 3.55
CA VAL A 271 8.55 -11.39 2.22
C VAL A 271 7.88 -12.55 1.49
N ALA A 272 8.44 -13.77 1.55
CA ALA A 272 7.80 -14.96 0.99
C ALA A 272 6.45 -15.25 1.67
N GLU A 273 6.38 -15.16 3.01
CA GLU A 273 5.13 -15.35 3.76
C GLU A 273 4.07 -14.29 3.42
N VAL A 274 4.46 -13.03 3.18
CA VAL A 274 3.53 -11.98 2.74
C VAL A 274 3.04 -12.23 1.32
N MET A 275 3.91 -12.67 0.40
CA MET A 275 3.51 -12.99 -0.98
C MET A 275 2.58 -14.19 -1.05
N ASP A 276 2.82 -15.22 -0.23
CA ASP A 276 1.93 -16.38 -0.10
C ASP A 276 0.58 -15.96 0.51
N ALA A 277 0.57 -15.08 1.52
CA ALA A 277 -0.67 -14.57 2.10
C ALA A 277 -1.48 -13.73 1.09
N VAL A 278 -0.83 -12.92 0.26
CA VAL A 278 -1.48 -12.16 -0.82
C VAL A 278 -2.07 -13.10 -1.86
N ALA A 279 -1.35 -14.16 -2.25
CA ALA A 279 -1.87 -15.17 -3.16
C ALA A 279 -3.09 -15.90 -2.59
N MET A 280 -3.08 -16.25 -1.30
CA MET A 280 -4.22 -16.88 -0.63
C MET A 280 -5.44 -15.96 -0.53
N VAL A 281 -5.24 -14.66 -0.31
CA VAL A 281 -6.34 -13.67 -0.28
C VAL A 281 -6.97 -13.52 -1.67
N GLU A 282 -6.16 -13.50 -2.73
CA GLU A 282 -6.68 -13.38 -4.09
C GLU A 282 -7.39 -14.68 -4.55
N GLU A 283 -6.91 -15.85 -4.11
CA GLU A 283 -7.62 -17.12 -4.34
C GLU A 283 -8.94 -17.19 -3.57
N ALA A 284 -8.98 -16.71 -2.32
CA ALA A 284 -10.22 -16.64 -1.53
C ALA A 284 -11.25 -15.69 -2.15
N LYS A 285 -10.80 -14.57 -2.72
CA LYS A 285 -11.64 -13.62 -3.45
C LYS A 285 -12.22 -14.23 -4.74
N ASN A 286 -11.40 -14.94 -5.51
CA ASN A 286 -11.86 -15.67 -6.71
C ASN A 286 -12.86 -16.80 -6.37
N ARG A 287 -12.69 -17.48 -5.22
CA ARG A 287 -13.65 -18.48 -4.72
C ARG A 287 -14.98 -17.85 -4.27
N ALA A 288 -14.96 -16.64 -3.71
CA ALA A 288 -16.18 -15.91 -3.35
C ALA A 288 -16.97 -15.45 -4.59
N ASP A 289 -16.28 -15.02 -5.65
CA ASP A 289 -16.90 -14.58 -6.90
C ASP A 289 -17.54 -15.76 -7.68
N THR A 290 -16.91 -16.94 -7.63
CA THR A 290 -17.46 -18.17 -8.24
C THR A 290 -18.65 -18.73 -7.46
N ALA A 291 -18.65 -18.65 -6.12
CA ALA A 291 -19.79 -19.03 -5.29
C ALA A 291 -21.01 -18.11 -5.53
N THR A 292 -20.78 -16.81 -5.71
CA THR A 292 -21.84 -15.83 -6.00
C THR A 292 -22.46 -16.04 -7.39
N THR A 293 -21.68 -16.53 -8.34
CA THR A 293 -22.17 -16.85 -9.70
C THR A 293 -23.02 -18.12 -9.72
N ALA A 294 -22.69 -19.13 -8.90
CA ALA A 294 -23.45 -20.38 -8.80
C ALA A 294 -24.86 -20.20 -8.21
N VAL A 295 -25.03 -19.28 -7.25
CA VAL A 295 -26.33 -19.00 -6.61
C VAL A 295 -27.32 -18.31 -7.57
N LYS A 296 -26.83 -17.56 -8.57
CA LYS A 296 -27.70 -16.86 -9.54
C LYS A 296 -28.30 -17.77 -10.62
N THR A 297 -27.77 -18.99 -10.78
CA THR A 297 -28.23 -19.98 -11.77
C THR A 297 -29.25 -21.00 -11.24
N GLN A 298 -29.63 -20.94 -9.96
CA GLN A 298 -30.69 -21.77 -9.39
C GLN A 298 -31.77 -20.89 -8.75
N SER A 299 -32.71 -20.42 -9.57
CA SER A 299 -34.04 -19.99 -9.10
C SER A 299 -35.08 -20.97 -9.64
N PRO A 300 -35.87 -21.65 -8.79
CA PRO A 300 -36.90 -22.57 -9.24
C PRO A 300 -38.17 -21.81 -9.67
N SER A 301 -38.59 -22.05 -10.91
CA SER A 301 -39.88 -21.65 -11.47
C SER A 301 -41.01 -22.30 -10.69
N THR A 302 -41.90 -21.49 -10.08
CA THR A 302 -43.11 -21.98 -9.42
C THR A 302 -44.27 -21.92 -10.41
N ALA A 303 -44.64 -23.07 -10.99
CA ALA A 303 -45.83 -23.22 -11.82
C ALA A 303 -47.04 -23.53 -10.91
N THR A 304 -48.02 -22.64 -10.92
CA THR A 304 -49.33 -22.76 -10.28
C THR A 304 -50.15 -23.90 -10.91
N GLN A 305 -50.52 -24.92 -10.12
CA GLN A 305 -51.55 -25.89 -10.50
C GLN A 305 -52.93 -25.36 -10.07
N ALA A 306 -53.83 -25.18 -11.05
CA ALA A 306 -55.24 -24.89 -10.82
C ALA A 306 -56.04 -26.21 -10.81
N THR A 307 -56.67 -26.51 -9.68
CA THR A 307 -57.57 -27.65 -9.48
C THR A 307 -58.94 -27.33 -10.08
N ALA A 308 -59.38 -28.11 -11.06
CA ALA A 308 -60.74 -28.08 -11.61
C ALA A 308 -61.67 -28.96 -10.77
N LEU A 309 -62.75 -28.36 -10.25
CA LEU A 309 -63.92 -29.08 -9.71
C LEU A 309 -64.76 -29.65 -10.87
N ALA A 310 -65.19 -30.90 -10.73
CA ALA A 310 -66.29 -31.48 -11.51
C ALA A 310 -67.55 -31.63 -10.61
N PRO A 311 -68.77 -31.55 -11.18
CA PRO A 311 -70.01 -31.52 -10.40
C PRO A 311 -70.63 -32.91 -10.17
N LEU A 312 -71.29 -33.06 -9.02
CA LEU A 312 -72.14 -34.20 -8.66
C LEU A 312 -73.41 -34.24 -9.54
N LYS A 313 -73.74 -35.44 -10.03
CA LYS A 313 -75.08 -35.83 -10.49
C LYS A 313 -75.53 -37.08 -9.73
N HIS A 314 -76.82 -37.04 -9.38
CA HIS A 314 -77.69 -38.01 -8.71
C HIS A 314 -77.63 -38.04 -7.18
#